data_AF-A0A7X0BSA3-F1
#
_entry.id   AF-A0A7X0BSA3-F1
#
_cell.length_a   1.000
_cell.length_b   1.000
_cell.length_c   1.000
_cell.angle_alpha   90.00
_cell.angle_beta   90.00
_cell.angle_gamma   90.00
#
_symmetry.space_group_name_H-M   'P 1'
#
loop_
_entity.id
_entity.type
_entity.pdbx_description
1 polymer ?
#
loop_
_entity_poly.entity_id
_entity_poly.type
_entity_poly.pdbx_seq_one_letter_code
_entity_poly.pdbx_strand_id
1 'polypeptide(L)'
;MHLKIVNTVAVSFIAAAIIFYAGVFSNSFSQNMCYSNILSKIGSDAEIVANTENHGAIKNWAKFINNMPNHGYESDCKKILKYLNTKTLHTK
;
A
#
# COMPACT_ATOMS: atom_id res chain seq x y z
N MET A 1 12.23 42.70 -24.36
CA MET A 1 12.53 41.30 -24.72
C MET A 1 12.99 40.49 -23.51
N HIS A 2 13.96 40.97 -22.71
CA HIS A 2 14.43 40.28 -21.50
C HIS A 2 13.35 39.97 -20.45
N LEU A 3 12.42 40.88 -20.15
CA LEU A 3 11.34 40.64 -19.17
C LEU A 3 10.44 39.45 -19.55
N LYS A 4 10.17 39.26 -20.85
CA LYS A 4 9.37 38.13 -21.35
C LYS A 4 10.12 36.81 -21.18
N ILE A 5 11.42 36.80 -21.45
CA ILE A 5 12.28 35.62 -21.29
C ILE A 5 12.37 35.23 -19.81
N VAL A 6 12.57 36.20 -18.91
CA VAL A 6 12.62 35.95 -17.46
C VAL A 6 11.29 35.39 -16.95
N ASN A 7 10.15 35.94 -17.37
CA ASN A 7 8.84 35.42 -17.00
C ASN A 7 8.59 34.00 -17.55
N THR A 8 8.95 33.73 -18.81
CA THR A 8 8.80 32.38 -19.39
C THR A 8 9.64 31.37 -18.63
N VAL A 9 10.89 31.69 -18.31
CA VAL A 9 11.78 30.83 -17.52
C VAL A 9 11.21 30.59 -16.11
N ALA A 10 10.73 31.63 -15.44
CA ALA A 10 10.11 31.51 -14.11
C ALA A 10 8.87 30.60 -14.13
N VAL A 11 7.99 30.76 -15.13
CA VAL A 11 6.81 29.91 -15.29
C VAL A 11 7.19 28.46 -15.56
N SER A 12 8.22 28.21 -16.38
CA SER A 12 8.72 26.85 -16.65
C SER A 12 9.23 26.17 -15.38
N PHE A 13 9.93 26.89 -14.50
CA PHE A 13 10.40 26.34 -13.22
C PHE A 13 9.25 26.00 -12.27
N ILE A 14 8.24 26.87 -12.19
CA ILE A 14 7.04 26.61 -11.37
C ILE A 14 6.29 25.39 -11.90
N ALA A 15 6.10 25.29 -13.22
CA ALA A 15 5.45 24.13 -13.84
C ALA A 15 6.22 22.82 -13.56
N ALA A 16 7.55 22.83 -13.70
CA ALA A 16 8.38 21.67 -13.39
C ALA A 16 8.28 21.24 -11.92
N ALA A 17 8.26 22.20 -10.99
CA ALA A 17 8.09 21.93 -9.56
C ALA A 17 6.72 21.28 -9.28
N ILE A 18 5.64 21.82 -9.85
CA ILE A 18 4.29 21.26 -9.68
C ILE A 18 4.22 19.82 -10.17
N ILE A 19 4.76 19.54 -11.37
CA ILE A 19 4.76 18.19 -11.94
C ILE A 19 5.55 17.22 -11.06
N PHE A 20 6.72 17.64 -10.59
CA PHE A 20 7.55 16.83 -9.68
C PHE A 20 6.79 16.49 -8.39
N TYR A 21 6.21 17.47 -7.72
CA TYR A 21 5.44 17.26 -6.48
C TYR A 21 4.19 16.42 -6.72
N ALA A 22 3.48 16.60 -7.85
CA ALA A 22 2.34 15.77 -8.20
C ALA A 22 2.73 14.30 -8.38
N GLY A 23 3.87 14.02 -9.02
CA GLY A 23 4.41 12.67 -9.18
C GLY A 23 4.77 12.03 -7.84
N VAL A 24 5.51 12.75 -6.98
CA VAL A 24 5.88 12.26 -5.64
C VAL A 24 4.64 12.01 -4.78
N PHE A 25 3.67 12.93 -4.79
CA PHE A 25 2.41 12.77 -4.08
C PHE A 25 1.63 11.56 -4.60
N SER A 26 1.48 11.41 -5.92
CA SER A 26 0.75 10.28 -6.52
C SER A 26 1.37 8.93 -6.13
N ASN A 27 2.70 8.83 -6.12
CA ASN A 27 3.39 7.62 -5.70
C ASN A 27 3.17 7.32 -4.21
N SER A 28 3.33 8.33 -3.34
CA SER A 28 3.09 8.19 -1.90
C SER A 28 1.64 7.81 -1.60
N PHE A 29 0.69 8.49 -2.23
CA PHE A 29 -0.75 8.20 -2.11
C PHE A 29 -1.07 6.77 -2.56
N SER A 30 -0.52 6.32 -3.70
CA SER A 30 -0.72 4.96 -4.20
C SER A 30 -0.17 3.90 -3.23
N GLN A 31 1.01 4.11 -2.66
CA GLN A 31 1.58 3.23 -1.64
C GLN A 31 0.73 3.19 -0.37
N ASN A 32 0.32 4.35 0.14
CA ASN A 32 -0.52 4.46 1.34
C ASN A 32 -1.88 3.78 1.15
N MET A 33 -2.52 3.97 -0.01
CA MET A 33 -3.77 3.27 -0.35
C MET A 33 -3.58 1.76 -0.42
N CYS A 34 -2.46 1.31 -0.96
CA CYS A 34 -2.14 -0.11 -1.04
C CYS A 34 -1.98 -0.73 0.37
N TYR A 35 -1.23 -0.07 1.28
CA TYR A 35 -1.10 -0.54 2.66
C TYR A 35 -2.40 -0.47 3.45
N SER A 36 -3.21 0.57 3.23
CA SER A 36 -4.55 0.67 3.81
C SER A 36 -5.42 -0.54 3.41
N ASN A 37 -5.36 -0.96 2.15
CA ASN A 37 -6.07 -2.15 1.68
C ASN A 37 -5.56 -3.45 2.33
N ILE A 38 -4.23 -3.58 2.49
CA ILE A 38 -3.63 -4.71 3.23
C ILE A 38 -4.16 -4.77 4.66
N LEU A 39 -4.12 -3.65 5.39
CA LEU A 39 -4.58 -3.59 6.79
C LEU A 39 -6.07 -3.89 6.91
N SER A 40 -6.88 -3.35 6.00
CA SER A 40 -8.32 -3.62 5.93
C SER A 40 -8.60 -5.12 5.74
N LYS A 41 -7.91 -5.76 4.79
CA LYS A 41 -8.06 -7.19 4.53
C LYS A 41 -7.65 -8.05 5.72
N ILE A 42 -6.48 -7.76 6.31
CA ILE A 42 -6.00 -8.49 7.50
C ILE A 42 -6.98 -8.33 8.66
N GLY A 43 -7.50 -7.12 8.90
CA GLY A 43 -8.47 -6.85 9.96
C GLY A 43 -9.78 -7.59 9.74
N SER A 44 -10.32 -7.56 8.52
CA SER A 44 -11.55 -8.29 8.17
C SER A 44 -11.37 -9.80 8.34
N ASP A 45 -10.25 -10.37 7.90
CA ASP A 45 -9.96 -11.79 8.07
C ASP A 45 -9.80 -12.16 9.55
N ALA A 46 -9.20 -11.27 10.35
CA ALA A 46 -9.05 -11.47 11.79
C ALA A 46 -10.41 -11.55 12.50
N GLU A 47 -11.33 -10.65 12.15
CA GLU A 47 -12.68 -10.64 12.70
C GLU A 47 -13.45 -11.91 12.34
N ILE A 48 -13.40 -12.34 11.07
CA ILE A 48 -14.01 -13.59 10.62
C ILE A 48 -13.45 -14.77 11.44
N VAL A 49 -12.13 -14.87 11.54
CA VAL A 49 -11.48 -16.00 12.24
C VAL A 49 -11.76 -15.96 13.74
N ALA A 50 -11.76 -14.78 14.37
CA ALA A 50 -12.10 -14.64 15.80
C ALA A 50 -13.53 -15.10 16.10
N ASN A 51 -14.47 -14.87 15.18
CA ASN A 51 -15.87 -15.25 15.32
C ASN A 51 -16.15 -16.75 15.05
N THR A 52 -15.18 -17.53 14.59
CA THR A 52 -15.40 -18.97 14.28
C THR A 52 -15.36 -19.90 15.50
N GLU A 53 -15.12 -19.39 16.72
CA GLU A 53 -14.85 -20.16 17.96
C GLU A 53 -13.74 -21.23 17.83
N ASN A 54 -13.02 -21.24 16.70
CA ASN A 54 -12.04 -22.25 16.35
C ASN A 54 -10.64 -21.72 16.67
N HIS A 55 -10.11 -22.13 17.83
CA HIS A 55 -8.75 -21.79 18.26
C HIS A 55 -7.67 -22.19 17.23
N GLY A 56 -7.90 -23.25 16.44
CA GLY A 56 -7.03 -23.67 15.34
C GLY A 56 -7.03 -22.69 14.18
N ALA A 57 -8.18 -22.09 13.85
CA ALA A 57 -8.30 -21.06 12.82
C ALA A 57 -7.51 -19.80 13.21
N ILE A 58 -7.65 -19.33 14.46
CA ILE A 58 -6.87 -18.18 14.99
C ILE A 58 -5.37 -18.47 14.91
N LYS A 59 -4.93 -19.66 15.32
CA LYS A 59 -3.51 -20.05 15.26
C LYS A 59 -2.99 -20.10 13.82
N ASN A 60 -3.80 -20.59 12.88
CA ASN A 60 -3.43 -20.65 11.47
C ASN A 60 -3.38 -19.27 10.83
N TRP A 61 -4.33 -18.39 11.17
CA TRP A 61 -4.31 -16.98 10.76
C TRP A 61 -3.08 -16.25 11.30
N ALA A 62 -2.76 -16.40 12.58
CA ALA A 62 -1.56 -15.78 13.17
C ALA A 62 -0.27 -16.27 12.49
N LYS A 63 -0.16 -17.58 12.22
CA LYS A 63 0.96 -18.13 11.44
C LYS A 63 1.02 -17.58 10.03
N PHE A 64 -0.12 -17.40 9.38
CA PHE A 64 -0.20 -16.85 8.04
C PHE A 64 0.32 -15.41 8.00
N ILE A 65 -0.14 -14.56 8.91
CA ILE A 65 0.30 -13.16 9.03
C ILE A 65 1.80 -13.06 9.34
N ASN A 66 2.32 -13.91 10.24
CA ASN A 66 3.75 -13.93 10.57
C ASN A 66 4.65 -14.39 9.40
N ASN A 67 4.10 -15.09 8.41
CA ASN A 67 4.82 -15.54 7.22
C ASN A 67 4.57 -14.64 6.00
N MET A 68 4.00 -13.44 6.18
CA MET A 68 3.88 -12.48 5.09
C MET A 68 5.27 -12.14 4.54
N PRO A 69 5.42 -11.99 3.22
CA PRO A 69 6.70 -11.65 2.63
C PRO A 69 7.11 -10.22 3.01
N ASN A 70 8.06 -10.11 3.94
CA ASN A 70 8.75 -8.89 4.35
C ASN A 70 10.21 -8.95 3.84
N HIS A 71 10.61 -8.01 2.97
CA HIS A 71 11.99 -7.94 2.47
C HIS A 71 12.88 -7.20 3.48
N GLY A 72 13.05 -7.79 4.67
CA GLY A 72 13.79 -7.15 5.76
C GLY A 72 13.11 -5.85 6.23
N TYR A 73 13.70 -4.70 5.90
CA TYR A 73 13.16 -3.36 6.22
C TYR A 73 12.16 -2.84 5.18
N GLU A 74 12.20 -3.33 3.95
CA GLU A 74 11.32 -2.87 2.87
C GLU A 74 10.11 -3.77 2.72
N SER A 75 8.92 -3.19 2.89
CA SER A 75 7.67 -3.87 2.56
C SER A 75 7.34 -3.58 1.09
N ASP A 76 6.99 -4.63 0.34
CA ASP A 76 6.50 -4.52 -1.04
C ASP A 76 5.00 -4.77 -1.03
N CYS A 77 4.23 -3.69 -1.09
CA CYS A 77 2.78 -3.77 -0.97
C CYS A 77 2.14 -4.69 -2.01
N LYS A 78 2.65 -4.71 -3.25
CA LYS A 78 2.07 -5.56 -4.31
C LYS A 78 2.32 -7.04 -4.03
N LYS A 79 3.50 -7.40 -3.52
CA LYS A 79 3.80 -8.79 -3.12
C LYS A 79 2.97 -9.23 -1.94
N ILE A 80 2.82 -8.37 -0.93
CA ILE A 80 1.97 -8.67 0.24
C ILE A 80 0.52 -8.83 -0.18
N LEU A 81 -0.01 -7.91 -0.99
CA LEU A 81 -1.39 -8.00 -1.49
C LEU A 81 -1.60 -9.28 -2.33
N LYS A 82 -0.62 -9.66 -3.16
CA LYS A 82 -0.65 -10.93 -3.89
C LYS A 82 -0.68 -12.12 -2.93
N TYR A 83 0.16 -12.13 -1.90
CA TYR A 83 0.18 -13.18 -0.87
C TYR A 83 -1.18 -13.31 -0.17
N LEU A 84 -1.79 -12.18 0.23
CA LEU A 84 -3.12 -12.13 0.84
C LEU A 84 -4.24 -12.63 -0.09
N ASN A 85 -4.12 -12.40 -1.39
CA ASN A 85 -5.11 -12.85 -2.37
C ASN A 85 -4.93 -14.31 -2.78
N THR A 86 -3.73 -14.86 -2.69
CA THR A 86 -3.46 -16.26 -3.08
C THR A 86 -3.85 -17.25 -1.97
N LYS A 87 -3.87 -16.77 -0.73
CA LYS A 87 -4.22 -17.54 0.47
C LYS A 87 -5.50 -17.01 1.12
N THR A 88 -6.47 -16.54 0.33
CA THR A 88 -7.85 -16.46 0.83
C THR A 88 -8.15 -17.80 1.46
N LEU A 89 -8.31 -17.81 2.79
CA LEU A 89 -8.95 -18.92 3.48
C LEU A 89 -10.29 -19.05 2.77
N HIS A 90 -10.39 -20.02 1.87
CA HIS A 90 -11.68 -20.57 1.51
C HIS A 90 -12.17 -21.20 2.80
N THR A 91 -12.88 -20.39 3.58
CA THR A 91 -13.85 -20.84 4.56
C THR A 91 -14.79 -21.75 3.77
N LYS A 92 -14.53 -23.05 3.84
CA LYS A 92 -15.42 -24.09 3.36
C LYS A 92 -16.05 -24.73 4.58
#